data_AF-A0A9P8ILB7-F1
#
_entry.id   AF-A0A9P8ILB7-F1
#
_cell.length_a   1.000
_cell.length_b   1.000
_cell.length_c   1.000
_cell.angle_alpha   90.00
_cell.angle_beta   90.00
_cell.angle_gamma   90.00
#
_symmetry.space_group_name_H-M   'P 1'
#
loop_
_entity.id
_entity.type
_entity.pdbx_description
1 polymer ?
#
loop_
_entity_poly.entity_id
_entity_poly.type
_entity_poly.pdbx_seq_one_letter_code
_entity_poly.pdbx_strand_id
1 'polypeptide(L)'
;MAAVVNGVPVAIPPPEGYKVDFDNPQRNSVTAAYWIYGTNVLERLGDFIRGIMGTHGWEMPITKFAQFARALYLLPILYNPVQCGAKMALLLVYRRLAPQKWFHITIWATSFVVIGSSIAITFTTIFPCKPVRAGWDITITDKKCIDRPAVYQATAIMGAVTDAMVLAVPIPVVIPLQISRRQKIGLICFFGVGGV
;
A
#
# COMPACT_ATOMS: atom_id res chain seq x y z
N MET A 1 -22.42 -6.47 -14.63
CA MET A 1 -23.46 -5.69 -15.33
C MET A 1 -23.53 -4.34 -14.65
N ALA A 2 -23.33 -3.23 -15.39
CA ALA A 2 -23.44 -1.89 -14.81
C ALA A 2 -24.92 -1.58 -14.56
N ALA A 3 -25.27 -1.17 -13.34
CA ALA A 3 -26.61 -0.68 -13.05
C ALA A 3 -26.71 0.77 -13.57
N VAL A 4 -27.87 1.19 -14.04
CA VAL A 4 -28.09 2.58 -14.49
C VAL A 4 -28.97 3.27 -13.46
N VAL A 5 -28.45 4.32 -12.83
CA VAL A 5 -29.17 5.14 -11.84
C VAL A 5 -29.21 6.56 -12.39
N ASN A 6 -30.41 7.12 -12.57
CA ASN A 6 -30.61 8.47 -13.13
C ASN A 6 -29.88 8.71 -14.47
N GLY A 7 -29.82 7.71 -15.35
CA GLY A 7 -29.13 7.80 -16.64
C GLY A 7 -27.61 7.67 -16.60
N VAL A 8 -27.01 7.52 -15.39
CA VAL A 8 -25.57 7.34 -15.21
C VAL A 8 -25.27 5.86 -14.94
N PRO A 9 -24.35 5.23 -15.69
CA PRO A 9 -23.90 3.87 -15.40
C PRO A 9 -23.04 3.86 -14.12
N VAL A 10 -23.39 2.99 -13.18
CA VAL A 10 -22.70 2.76 -11.91
C VAL A 10 -22.27 1.30 -11.78
N ALA A 11 -21.16 1.07 -11.07
CA ALA A 11 -20.59 -0.25 -10.88
C ALA A 11 -21.33 -1.08 -9.81
N ILE A 12 -21.94 -0.42 -8.82
CA ILE A 12 -22.61 -1.02 -7.66
C ILE A 12 -24.01 -0.40 -7.54
N PRO A 13 -25.08 -1.20 -7.40
CA PRO A 13 -26.42 -0.68 -7.18
C PRO A 13 -26.55 -0.06 -5.77
N PRO A 14 -27.34 1.02 -5.61
CA PRO A 14 -27.58 1.62 -4.30
C PRO A 14 -28.46 0.71 -3.41
N PRO A 15 -28.32 0.80 -2.07
CA PRO A 15 -29.23 0.12 -1.15
C PRO A 15 -30.66 0.65 -1.26
N GLU A 16 -31.65 -0.19 -0.91
CA GLU A 16 -33.07 0.18 -1.00
C GLU A 16 -33.38 1.45 -0.18
N GLY A 17 -34.04 2.42 -0.80
CA GLY A 17 -34.40 3.71 -0.18
C GLY A 17 -33.31 4.79 -0.20
N TYR A 18 -32.11 4.50 -0.72
CA TYR A 18 -31.04 5.51 -0.83
C TYR A 18 -31.19 6.39 -2.08
N LYS A 19 -31.26 7.72 -1.90
CA LYS A 19 -31.28 8.68 -3.00
C LYS A 19 -29.85 9.04 -3.41
N VAL A 20 -29.46 8.62 -4.62
CA VAL A 20 -28.14 8.90 -5.21
C VAL A 20 -28.11 10.33 -5.74
N ASP A 21 -27.17 11.13 -5.26
CA ASP A 21 -26.86 12.47 -5.75
C ASP A 21 -25.42 12.46 -6.33
N PHE A 22 -25.30 12.72 -7.63
CA PHE A 22 -24.02 12.76 -8.32
C PHE A 22 -23.35 14.13 -8.25
N ASP A 23 -24.12 15.19 -8.02
CA ASP A 23 -23.62 16.58 -7.98
C ASP A 23 -23.03 16.88 -6.59
N ASN A 24 -23.63 16.32 -5.53
CA ASN A 24 -23.14 16.47 -4.16
C ASN A 24 -23.12 15.13 -3.39
N PRO A 25 -22.20 14.20 -3.74
CA PRO A 25 -22.15 12.87 -3.15
C PRO A 25 -21.80 12.92 -1.65
N GLN A 26 -22.45 12.09 -0.84
CA GLN A 26 -22.18 12.03 0.60
C GLN A 26 -20.79 11.45 0.86
N ARG A 27 -20.00 12.15 1.68
CA ARG A 27 -18.64 11.74 2.05
C ARG A 27 -18.57 11.31 3.51
N ASN A 28 -18.65 10.01 3.79
CA ASN A 28 -18.71 9.50 5.17
C ASN A 28 -17.34 9.20 5.83
N SER A 29 -16.22 9.38 5.14
CA SER A 29 -14.91 8.93 5.64
C SER A 29 -13.83 10.01 5.66
N VAL A 30 -14.19 11.27 5.93
CA VAL A 30 -13.26 12.40 5.81
C VAL A 30 -12.16 12.32 6.86
N THR A 31 -12.45 11.97 8.12
CA THR A 31 -11.48 12.04 9.23
C THR A 31 -10.60 10.81 9.44
N ALA A 32 -11.10 9.59 9.19
CA ALA A 32 -10.31 8.36 9.39
C ALA A 32 -9.27 8.11 8.27
N ALA A 33 -9.53 8.60 7.06
CA ALA A 33 -8.62 8.46 5.93
C ALA A 33 -7.38 9.38 6.03
N TYR A 34 -7.48 10.51 6.76
CA TYR A 34 -6.38 11.47 6.92
C TYR A 34 -5.20 10.93 7.73
N TRP A 35 -5.41 9.95 8.61
CA TRP A 35 -4.36 9.49 9.54
C TRP A 35 -3.46 8.38 8.99
N ILE A 36 -3.89 7.64 7.96
CA ILE A 36 -3.29 6.32 7.64
C ILE A 36 -2.36 6.35 6.38
N TYR A 37 -2.30 7.44 5.61
CA TYR A 37 -1.55 7.43 4.34
C TYR A 37 -0.61 8.63 4.17
N GLY A 38 0.45 8.66 4.97
CA GLY A 38 1.43 9.75 5.03
C GLY A 38 2.47 9.83 3.89
N THR A 39 2.47 8.96 2.87
CA THR A 39 3.59 8.95 1.89
C THR A 39 3.20 9.14 0.43
N ASN A 40 1.90 9.27 0.09
CA ASN A 40 1.45 9.62 -1.26
C ASN A 40 0.46 10.79 -1.25
N VAL A 41 0.75 11.79 -0.42
CA VAL A 41 -0.11 12.94 -0.15
C VAL A 41 -0.48 13.68 -1.43
N LEU A 42 0.44 13.83 -2.41
CA LEU A 42 0.18 14.60 -3.63
C LEU A 42 -0.78 13.92 -4.62
N GLU A 43 -0.60 12.62 -4.91
CA GLU A 43 -1.51 11.89 -5.81
C GLU A 43 -2.89 11.71 -5.18
N ARG A 44 -2.92 11.40 -3.87
CA ARG A 44 -4.17 11.22 -3.14
C ARG A 44 -4.92 12.53 -2.88
N LEU A 45 -4.21 13.66 -2.72
CA LEU A 45 -4.83 14.98 -2.71
C LEU A 45 -5.53 15.27 -4.04
N GLY A 46 -4.89 14.94 -5.17
CA GLY A 46 -5.51 15.09 -6.49
C GLY A 46 -6.80 14.28 -6.65
N ASP A 47 -6.80 13.03 -6.21
CA ASP A 47 -7.99 12.16 -6.28
C ASP A 47 -9.08 12.53 -5.26
N PHE A 48 -8.69 13.08 -4.10
CA PHE A 48 -9.61 13.65 -3.12
C PHE A 48 -10.29 14.93 -3.64
N ILE A 49 -9.51 15.84 -4.26
CA ILE A 49 -10.02 17.06 -4.91
C ILE A 49 -10.97 16.69 -6.05
N ARG A 50 -10.69 15.61 -6.80
CA ARG A 50 -11.55 15.10 -7.89
C ARG A 50 -12.80 14.34 -7.42
N GLY A 51 -13.01 14.21 -6.10
CA GLY A 51 -14.19 13.55 -5.51
C GLY A 51 -14.22 12.03 -5.66
N ILE A 52 -13.06 11.41 -5.88
CA ILE A 52 -12.93 9.96 -6.07
C ILE A 52 -12.81 9.25 -4.72
N MET A 53 -12.19 9.88 -3.72
CA MET A 53 -12.00 9.30 -2.39
C MET A 53 -13.13 9.72 -1.44
N GLY A 54 -13.68 8.74 -0.72
CA GLY A 54 -14.67 8.95 0.34
C GLY A 54 -16.12 9.08 -0.12
N THR A 55 -16.40 8.98 -1.43
CA THR A 55 -17.75 8.88 -1.98
C THR A 55 -18.22 7.43 -1.97
N HIS A 56 -19.51 7.21 -1.76
CA HIS A 56 -20.06 5.86 -1.76
C HIS A 56 -19.96 5.24 -3.17
N GLY A 57 -19.65 3.94 -3.24
CA GLY A 57 -19.42 3.25 -4.51
C GLY A 57 -20.62 3.25 -5.47
N TRP A 58 -21.84 3.47 -4.96
CA TRP A 58 -23.07 3.62 -5.74
C TRP A 58 -23.33 5.06 -6.23
N GLU A 59 -22.62 6.06 -5.70
CA GLU A 59 -22.65 7.46 -6.18
C GLU A 59 -21.51 7.75 -7.15
N MET A 60 -20.68 6.75 -7.47
CA MET A 60 -19.53 6.94 -8.35
C MET A 60 -19.87 6.59 -9.81
N PRO A 61 -19.78 7.56 -10.75
CA PRO A 61 -19.97 7.27 -12.17
C PRO A 61 -18.86 6.36 -12.70
N ILE A 62 -19.21 5.51 -13.68
CA ILE A 62 -18.31 4.46 -14.20
C ILE A 62 -16.97 4.99 -14.75
N THR A 63 -16.96 6.22 -15.27
CA THR A 63 -15.77 6.89 -15.81
C THR A 63 -14.77 7.22 -14.71
N LYS A 64 -15.26 7.75 -13.57
CA LYS A 64 -14.44 8.01 -12.37
C LYS A 64 -13.99 6.72 -11.73
N PHE A 65 -14.85 5.71 -11.69
CA PHE A 65 -14.51 4.38 -11.18
C PHE A 65 -13.40 3.71 -12.01
N ALA A 66 -13.43 3.84 -13.34
CA ALA A 66 -12.37 3.31 -14.20
C ALA A 66 -11.02 4.03 -13.99
N GLN A 67 -11.03 5.34 -13.78
CA GLN A 67 -9.82 6.11 -13.44
C GLN A 67 -9.25 5.64 -12.09
N PHE A 68 -10.12 5.48 -11.09
CA PHE A 68 -9.75 4.97 -9.77
C PHE A 68 -9.16 3.55 -9.85
N ALA A 69 -9.79 2.65 -10.60
CA ALA A 69 -9.31 1.28 -10.78
C ALA A 69 -7.92 1.22 -11.44
N ARG A 70 -7.64 2.12 -12.38
CA ARG A 70 -6.30 2.27 -13.01
C ARG A 70 -5.27 2.78 -12.00
N ALA A 71 -5.60 3.79 -11.20
CA ALA A 71 -4.72 4.32 -10.17
C ALA A 71 -4.39 3.24 -9.12
N LEU A 72 -5.41 2.52 -8.62
CA LEU A 72 -5.24 1.40 -7.67
C LEU A 72 -4.38 0.25 -8.23
N TYR A 73 -4.36 0.08 -9.55
CA TYR A 73 -3.53 -0.92 -10.22
C TYR A 73 -2.06 -0.46 -10.33
N LEU A 74 -1.82 0.80 -10.73
CA LEU A 74 -0.46 1.32 -10.95
C LEU A 74 0.29 1.67 -9.65
N LEU A 75 -0.41 2.20 -8.66
CA LEU A 75 0.15 2.61 -7.37
C LEU A 75 1.06 1.55 -6.72
N PRO A 76 0.61 0.31 -6.46
CA PRO A 76 1.45 -0.69 -5.81
C PRO A 76 2.64 -1.12 -6.69
N ILE A 77 2.52 -1.06 -8.01
CA ILE A 77 3.61 -1.43 -8.94
C ILE A 77 4.77 -0.44 -8.83
N LEU A 78 4.47 0.85 -8.70
CA LEU A 78 5.48 1.91 -8.54
C LEU A 78 6.01 2.00 -7.11
N TYR A 79 5.15 1.77 -6.12
CA TYR A 79 5.50 1.90 -4.71
C TYR A 79 6.42 0.79 -4.20
N ASN A 80 6.18 -0.47 -4.58
CA ASN A 80 6.95 -1.62 -4.07
C ASN A 80 8.47 -1.50 -4.33
N PRO A 81 8.93 -1.14 -5.54
CA PRO A 81 10.37 -0.94 -5.80
C PRO A 81 11.00 0.17 -4.97
N VAL A 82 10.29 1.27 -4.76
CA VAL A 82 10.76 2.41 -3.96
C VAL A 82 10.95 1.99 -2.50
N GLN A 83 9.96 1.27 -1.95
CA GLN A 83 10.02 0.69 -0.61
C GLN A 83 11.22 -0.26 -0.44
N CYS A 84 11.44 -1.14 -1.42
CA CYS A 84 12.59 -2.04 -1.43
C CYS A 84 13.93 -1.26 -1.47
N GLY A 85 14.02 -0.24 -2.33
CA GLY A 85 15.21 0.60 -2.45
C GLY A 85 15.58 1.30 -1.15
N ALA A 86 14.59 1.84 -0.43
CA ALA A 86 14.81 2.49 0.86
C ALA A 86 15.36 1.53 1.93
N LYS A 87 14.80 0.31 2.03
CA LYS A 87 15.28 -0.73 2.96
C LYS A 87 16.70 -1.17 2.63
N MET A 88 17.01 -1.34 1.35
CA MET A 88 18.35 -1.69 0.88
C MET A 88 19.38 -0.60 1.19
N ALA A 89 19.04 0.67 0.98
CA ALA A 89 19.92 1.79 1.34
C ALA A 89 20.25 1.78 2.84
N LEU A 90 19.25 1.53 3.71
CA LEU A 90 19.45 1.44 5.15
C LEU A 90 20.35 0.26 5.55
N LEU A 91 20.14 -0.92 4.95
CA LEU A 91 20.98 -2.10 5.17
C LEU A 91 22.44 -1.88 4.71
N LEU A 92 22.66 -1.13 3.63
CA LEU A 92 24.00 -0.76 3.16
C LEU A 92 24.70 0.20 4.14
N VAL A 93 23.95 1.13 4.75
CA VAL A 93 24.48 1.98 5.83
C VAL A 93 24.85 1.14 7.04
N TYR A 94 23.97 0.22 7.47
CA TYR A 94 24.25 -0.68 8.58
C TYR A 94 25.47 -1.55 8.32
N ARG A 95 25.68 -2.01 7.09
CA ARG A 95 26.87 -2.79 6.72
C ARG A 95 28.19 -2.07 7.04
N ARG A 96 28.21 -0.74 7.04
CA ARG A 96 29.42 0.06 7.37
C ARG A 96 29.63 0.24 8.88
N LEU A 97 28.64 -0.09 9.72
CA LEU A 97 28.66 0.21 11.15
C LEU A 97 29.57 -0.73 11.95
N ALA A 98 29.64 -2.01 11.59
CA ALA A 98 30.46 -2.99 12.29
C ALA A 98 31.14 -3.97 11.32
N PRO A 99 32.42 -4.31 11.52
CA PRO A 99 33.16 -5.23 10.66
C PRO A 99 32.91 -6.72 10.99
N GLN A 100 31.99 -7.02 11.90
CA GLN A 100 31.79 -8.38 12.42
C GLN A 100 31.16 -9.30 11.36
N LYS A 101 31.74 -10.49 11.12
CA LYS A 101 31.27 -11.42 10.08
C LYS A 101 29.82 -11.86 10.26
N TRP A 102 29.40 -12.18 11.49
CA TRP A 102 28.03 -12.58 11.79
C TRP A 102 27.02 -11.48 11.44
N PHE A 103 27.39 -10.21 11.67
CA PHE A 103 26.55 -9.05 11.37
C PHE A 103 26.37 -8.85 9.86
N HIS A 104 27.43 -9.03 9.07
CA HIS A 104 27.33 -9.04 7.61
C HIS A 104 26.44 -10.16 7.08
N ILE A 105 26.50 -11.36 7.67
CA ILE A 105 25.63 -12.48 7.29
C ILE A 105 24.16 -12.13 7.55
N THR A 106 23.83 -11.57 8.71
CA THR A 106 22.46 -11.13 9.05
C THR A 106 21.95 -10.06 8.08
N ILE A 107 22.80 -9.11 7.67
CA ILE A 107 22.43 -8.09 6.68
C ILE A 107 22.12 -8.73 5.33
N TRP A 108 22.96 -9.64 4.85
CA TRP A 108 22.72 -10.32 3.57
C TRP A 108 21.47 -11.20 3.62
N ALA A 109 21.25 -11.93 4.70
CA ALA A 109 20.02 -12.71 4.91
C ALA A 109 18.77 -11.81 4.89
N THR A 110 18.80 -10.68 5.59
CA THR A 110 17.69 -9.71 5.62
C THR A 110 17.46 -9.09 4.24
N SER A 111 18.54 -8.75 3.53
CA SER A 111 18.49 -8.22 2.16
C SER A 111 17.81 -9.20 1.21
N PHE A 112 18.14 -10.49 1.32
CA PHE A 112 17.52 -11.55 0.50
C PHE A 112 16.01 -11.65 0.75
N VAL A 113 15.59 -11.60 2.02
CA VAL A 113 14.16 -11.63 2.38
C VAL A 113 13.42 -10.40 1.85
N VAL A 114 14.01 -9.21 1.98
CA VAL A 114 13.42 -7.96 1.48
C VAL A 114 13.25 -7.99 -0.04
N ILE A 115 14.31 -8.36 -0.77
CA ILE A 115 14.28 -8.42 -2.23
C ILE A 115 13.30 -9.51 -2.69
N GLY A 116 13.37 -10.71 -2.12
CA GLY A 116 12.51 -11.83 -2.49
C GLY A 116 11.03 -11.54 -2.28
N SER A 117 10.68 -10.98 -1.11
CA SER A 117 9.30 -10.57 -0.82
C SER A 117 8.83 -9.45 -1.75
N SER A 118 9.67 -8.44 -2.01
CA SER A 118 9.31 -7.33 -2.91
C SER A 118 9.08 -7.80 -4.35
N ILE A 119 9.90 -8.73 -4.85
CA ILE A 119 9.71 -9.31 -6.19
C ILE A 119 8.39 -10.08 -6.25
N ALA A 120 8.12 -10.96 -5.27
CA ALA A 120 6.90 -11.75 -5.23
C ALA A 120 5.62 -10.88 -5.20
N ILE A 121 5.63 -9.83 -4.38
CA ILE A 121 4.53 -8.87 -4.31
C ILE A 121 4.37 -8.13 -5.64
N THR A 122 5.47 -7.66 -6.23
CA THR A 122 5.45 -6.95 -7.52
C THR A 122 4.81 -7.81 -8.61
N PHE A 123 5.23 -9.08 -8.75
CA PHE A 123 4.61 -10.01 -9.71
C PHE A 123 3.12 -10.23 -9.44
N THR A 124 2.72 -10.38 -8.18
CA THR A 124 1.31 -10.57 -7.81
C THR A 124 0.47 -9.33 -8.15
N THR A 125 1.04 -8.13 -8.00
CA THR A 125 0.37 -6.86 -8.31
C THR A 125 0.32 -6.54 -9.82
N ILE A 126 1.30 -7.01 -10.61
CA ILE A 126 1.31 -6.88 -12.08
C ILE A 126 0.36 -7.90 -12.73
N PHE A 127 0.29 -9.12 -12.19
CA PHE A 127 -0.52 -10.20 -12.75
C PHE A 127 -1.70 -10.59 -11.83
N PRO A 128 -2.56 -9.65 -11.39
CA PRO A 128 -3.64 -9.97 -10.46
C PRO A 128 -4.78 -10.73 -11.16
N CYS A 129 -4.93 -10.58 -12.47
CA CYS A 129 -6.02 -11.17 -13.25
C CYS A 129 -5.50 -11.84 -14.53
N LYS A 130 -6.23 -12.85 -14.99
CA LYS A 130 -6.12 -13.41 -16.34
C LYS A 130 -7.42 -13.12 -17.10
N PRO A 131 -7.39 -12.35 -18.21
CA PRO A 131 -6.25 -11.61 -18.77
C PRO A 131 -5.85 -10.39 -17.92
N VAL A 132 -4.58 -9.97 -18.02
CA VAL A 132 -4.00 -8.86 -17.20
C VAL A 132 -4.78 -7.55 -17.35
N ARG A 133 -5.30 -7.29 -18.56
CA ARG A 133 -6.12 -6.11 -18.88
C ARG A 133 -7.35 -5.96 -17.98
N ALA A 134 -7.88 -7.08 -17.48
CA ALA A 134 -9.03 -7.09 -16.58
C ALA A 134 -8.70 -6.53 -15.18
N GLY A 135 -7.43 -6.27 -14.87
CA GLY A 135 -7.00 -5.64 -13.61
C GLY A 135 -7.38 -4.16 -13.49
N TRP A 136 -7.51 -3.46 -14.63
CA TRP A 136 -7.91 -2.05 -14.70
C TRP A 136 -9.11 -1.79 -15.62
N ASP A 137 -9.41 -2.71 -16.54
CA ASP A 137 -10.58 -2.64 -17.41
C ASP A 137 -11.75 -3.42 -16.81
N ILE A 138 -12.76 -2.67 -16.37
CA ILE A 138 -13.95 -3.21 -15.72
C ILE A 138 -14.97 -3.77 -16.72
N THR A 139 -14.81 -3.49 -18.02
CA THR A 139 -15.74 -3.94 -19.07
C THR A 139 -15.56 -5.42 -19.42
N ILE A 140 -14.40 -6.00 -19.08
CA ILE A 140 -14.11 -7.42 -19.30
C ILE A 140 -14.81 -8.24 -18.21
N THR A 141 -15.76 -9.06 -18.64
CA THR A 141 -16.61 -9.88 -17.75
C THR A 141 -16.01 -11.27 -17.54
N ASP A 142 -15.38 -11.86 -18.57
CA ASP A 142 -14.67 -13.14 -18.49
C ASP A 142 -13.26 -12.95 -17.90
N LYS A 143 -13.19 -12.83 -16.58
CA LYS A 143 -11.91 -12.66 -15.86
C LYS A 143 -11.81 -13.60 -14.67
N LYS A 144 -10.60 -14.14 -14.48
CA LYS A 144 -10.21 -14.83 -13.24
C LYS A 144 -9.17 -13.97 -12.53
N CYS A 145 -9.57 -13.36 -11.42
CA CYS A 145 -8.73 -12.49 -10.62
C CYS A 145 -8.43 -13.13 -9.26
N ILE A 146 -7.26 -12.80 -8.71
CA ILE A 146 -6.95 -13.04 -7.31
C ILE A 146 -7.75 -12.08 -6.42
N ASP A 147 -7.98 -12.48 -5.17
CA ASP A 147 -8.60 -11.63 -4.16
C ASP A 147 -7.69 -10.42 -3.86
N ARG A 148 -8.11 -9.23 -4.34
CA ARG A 148 -7.32 -7.99 -4.20
C ARG A 148 -7.18 -7.57 -2.73
N PRO A 149 -8.26 -7.50 -1.92
CA PRO A 149 -8.16 -7.29 -0.48
C PRO A 149 -7.14 -8.19 0.21
N ALA A 150 -7.16 -9.51 -0.07
CA ALA A 150 -6.22 -10.45 0.53
C ALA A 150 -4.78 -10.15 0.14
N VAL A 151 -4.51 -9.82 -1.13
CA VAL A 151 -3.17 -9.43 -1.60
C VAL A 151 -2.69 -8.14 -0.92
N TYR A 152 -3.57 -7.15 -0.76
CA TYR A 152 -3.21 -5.90 -0.07
C TYR A 152 -2.90 -6.14 1.41
N GLN A 153 -3.69 -6.96 2.09
CA GLN A 153 -3.42 -7.34 3.49
C GLN A 153 -2.10 -8.10 3.63
N ALA A 154 -1.85 -9.07 2.76
CA ALA A 154 -0.59 -9.82 2.75
C ALA A 154 0.61 -8.89 2.49
N THR A 155 0.47 -7.95 1.57
CA THR A 155 1.50 -6.93 1.27
C THR A 155 1.78 -6.05 2.48
N ALA A 156 0.75 -5.59 3.19
CA ALA A 156 0.89 -4.78 4.40
C ALA A 156 1.61 -5.55 5.52
N ILE A 157 1.20 -6.80 5.77
CA ILE A 157 1.81 -7.66 6.79
C ILE A 157 3.28 -7.93 6.47
N MET A 158 3.59 -8.32 5.22
CA MET A 158 4.97 -8.57 4.79
C MET A 158 5.83 -7.31 4.82
N GLY A 159 5.23 -6.16 4.48
CA GLY A 159 5.86 -4.84 4.64
C GLY A 159 6.28 -4.60 6.08
N ALA A 160 5.34 -4.70 7.02
CA ALA A 160 5.60 -4.50 8.45
C ALA A 160 6.66 -5.48 9.01
N VAL A 161 6.58 -6.76 8.64
CA VAL A 161 7.57 -7.77 9.06
C VAL A 161 8.96 -7.41 8.55
N THR A 162 9.10 -7.05 7.27
CA THR A 162 10.40 -6.70 6.70
C THR A 162 10.96 -5.39 7.29
N ASP A 163 10.11 -4.42 7.63
CA ASP A 163 10.53 -3.22 8.36
C ASP A 163 11.04 -3.55 9.76
N ALA A 164 10.33 -4.41 10.48
CA ALA A 164 10.76 -4.89 11.79
C ALA A 164 12.12 -5.58 11.74
N MET A 165 12.33 -6.45 10.74
CA MET A 165 13.60 -7.14 10.54
C MET A 165 14.75 -6.16 10.30
N VAL A 166 14.58 -5.20 9.38
CA VAL A 166 15.63 -4.22 9.06
C VAL A 166 15.97 -3.37 10.28
N LEU A 167 14.97 -2.90 11.03
CA LEU A 167 15.17 -2.13 12.26
C LEU A 167 15.80 -2.94 13.41
N ALA A 168 15.59 -4.26 13.43
CA ALA A 168 16.18 -5.14 14.42
C ALA A 168 17.67 -5.43 14.18
N VAL A 169 18.16 -5.35 12.94
CA VAL A 169 19.56 -5.62 12.58
C VAL A 169 20.59 -4.88 13.44
N PRO A 170 20.51 -3.54 13.64
CA PRO A 170 21.53 -2.81 14.40
C PRO A 170 21.43 -3.02 15.92
N ILE A 171 20.29 -3.50 16.45
CA ILE A 171 20.03 -3.55 17.89
C ILE A 171 21.11 -4.33 18.66
N PRO A 172 21.53 -5.54 18.28
CA PRO A 172 22.49 -6.31 19.08
C PRO A 172 23.91 -5.73 19.06
N VAL A 173 24.27 -4.99 18.02
CA VAL A 173 25.56 -4.25 17.94
C VAL A 173 25.51 -2.97 18.79
N VAL A 174 24.34 -2.34 18.83
CA VAL A 174 24.09 -1.06 19.50
C VAL A 174 23.85 -1.22 21.00
N ILE A 175 23.25 -2.31 21.49
CA ILE A 175 23.01 -2.55 22.93
C ILE A 175 24.28 -2.51 23.80
N PRO A 176 25.40 -3.18 23.43
CA PRO A 176 26.62 -3.17 24.24
C PRO A 176 27.39 -1.84 24.15
N LEU A 177 27.13 -1.05 23.12
CA LEU A 177 27.69 0.29 22.96
C LEU A 177 26.77 1.26 23.72
N GLN A 178 27.25 1.99 24.72
CA GLN A 178 26.41 2.82 25.60
C GLN A 178 25.57 3.89 24.86
N ILE A 179 24.45 3.48 24.30
CA ILE A 179 23.60 4.30 23.46
C ILE A 179 22.56 5.00 24.34
N SER A 180 22.41 6.31 24.13
CA SER A 180 21.49 7.15 24.90
C SER A 180 20.03 6.66 24.80
N ARG A 181 19.29 6.70 25.92
CA ARG A 181 17.88 6.29 26.02
C ARG A 181 16.97 6.90 24.93
N ARG A 182 17.35 8.04 24.35
CA ARG A 182 16.63 8.73 23.26
C ARG A 182 16.56 7.91 21.97
N GLN A 183 17.60 7.16 21.60
CA GLN A 183 17.58 6.31 20.40
C GLN A 183 16.71 5.05 20.60
N LYS A 184 16.65 4.53 21.84
CA LYS A 184 15.75 3.41 22.21
C LYS A 184 14.27 3.81 22.13
N ILE A 185 13.95 5.03 22.57
CA ILE A 185 12.60 5.60 22.46
C ILE A 185 12.25 5.88 21.00
N GLY A 186 13.18 6.44 20.21
CA GLY A 186 13.00 6.65 18.77
C GLY A 186 12.61 5.37 18.06
N LEU A 187 13.27 4.24 18.34
CA LEU A 187 12.94 2.95 17.74
C LEU A 187 11.52 2.48 18.09
N ILE A 188 11.13 2.56 19.36
CA ILE A 188 9.76 2.19 19.81
C ILE A 188 8.72 3.11 19.18
N CYS A 189 8.99 4.41 19.09
CA CYS A 189 8.11 5.37 18.41
C CYS A 189 8.03 5.09 16.90
N PHE A 190 9.13 4.74 16.24
CA PHE A 190 9.13 4.34 14.82
C PHE A 190 8.31 3.07 14.58
N PHE A 191 8.36 2.09 15.49
CA PHE A 191 7.46 0.93 15.44
C PHE A 191 5.99 1.29 15.66
N GLY A 192 5.71 2.26 16.56
CA GLY A 192 4.36 2.78 16.78
C GLY A 192 3.80 3.60 15.63
N VAL A 193 4.66 4.27 14.85
CA VAL A 193 4.27 5.13 13.71
C VAL A 193 4.30 4.38 12.38
N GLY A 194 5.18 3.39 12.20
CA GLY A 194 5.24 2.57 10.99
C GLY A 194 4.23 1.41 10.95
N GLY A 195 3.53 1.16 12.05
CA GLY A 195 2.46 0.16 12.17
C GLY A 195 1.05 0.70 11.92
N VAL A 196 0.92 1.96 11.49
CA VAL A 196 -0.36 2.63 11.20
C VAL A 196 -0.35 3.29 9.83
#